data_AF-A0A7C5YTT0-F1
#
_entry.id   AF-A0A7C5YTT0-F1
#
_cell.length_a   1.000
_cell.length_b   1.000
_cell.length_c   1.000
_cell.angle_alpha   90.00
_cell.angle_beta   90.00
_cell.angle_gamma   90.00
#
_symmetry.space_group_name_H-M   'P 1'
#
loop_
_entity.id
_entity.type
_entity.pdbx_description
1 polymer ?
#
loop_
_entity_poly.entity_id
_entity_poly.type
_entity_poly.pdbx_seq_one_letter_code
_entity_poly.pdbx_strand_id
1 'polypeptide(L)'
;MRIVGYLLVASFVGLGVLCVLPTSAPYSRWKLLSLVNFSGSPQTYYDYTTGTGAPSASVKARLEQIRRAYPNDFAVQWALAIWEGASDLQRTREQLLALRERFPHRPEVYASLLRNEMRQFPLGREEDHRFTGDNTPSRPAIPTAVQRLLEWAQQGERLDPENAFFTGMRVRALLAQRRDAEAVRALQRAAELPRWDDHLSAEAEASVQFQRRLHNLRSGDLDLALSTTILFPHYATERSIARILTFRAWELERQGKYREALAIRRVLARYGQRLTAGGNILRTLVGVALIQIAATPPRTDETLTAAQRQQRFLAALERNGFENEARWFRAELERTETIRSTLQKATPALYDEQIMPAPRRYYGQLLSLFGLMGLSAILGVQWLTLWLAQRMQLGTASVVLGLLIAWLTASLLFILSDAGALMGRMVASMRTAEQL
;
A
#
# COMPACT_ATOMS: atom_id res chain seq x y z
N MET A 1 -58.56 6.85 -11.49
CA MET A 1 -57.87 5.64 -10.98
C MET A 1 -57.01 4.91 -12.02
N ARG A 2 -57.48 4.60 -13.24
CA ARG A 2 -56.68 3.85 -14.23
C ARG A 2 -55.34 4.51 -14.61
N ILE A 3 -55.32 5.84 -14.80
CA ILE A 3 -54.10 6.60 -15.14
C ILE A 3 -53.06 6.55 -14.01
N VAL A 4 -53.50 6.64 -12.75
CA VAL A 4 -52.63 6.51 -11.57
C VAL A 4 -52.03 5.10 -11.48
N GLY A 5 -52.82 4.07 -11.83
CA GLY A 5 -52.33 2.69 -11.93
C GLY A 5 -51.24 2.53 -13.00
N TYR A 6 -51.42 3.12 -14.19
CA TYR A 6 -50.42 3.06 -15.25
C TYR A 6 -49.13 3.82 -14.90
N LEU A 7 -49.23 4.97 -14.24
CA LEU A 7 -48.06 5.72 -13.78
C LEU A 7 -47.27 4.97 -12.69
N LEU A 8 -47.97 4.30 -11.77
CA LEU A 8 -47.34 3.44 -10.74
C LEU A 8 -46.63 2.23 -11.36
N VAL A 9 -47.27 1.55 -12.32
CA VAL A 9 -46.66 0.43 -13.03
C VAL A 9 -45.48 0.88 -13.86
N ALA A 10 -45.58 2.00 -14.59
CA ALA A 10 -44.48 2.57 -15.34
C ALA A 10 -43.30 2.99 -14.44
N SER A 11 -43.60 3.51 -13.24
CA SER A 11 -42.58 3.85 -12.24
C SER A 11 -41.90 2.61 -11.68
N PHE A 12 -42.65 1.54 -11.39
CA PHE A 12 -42.10 0.26 -10.94
C PHE A 12 -41.30 -0.46 -12.02
N VAL A 13 -41.75 -0.42 -13.28
CA VAL A 13 -41.00 -0.96 -14.42
C VAL A 13 -39.77 -0.11 -14.70
N GLY A 14 -39.86 1.22 -14.58
CA GLY A 14 -38.71 2.13 -14.70
C GLY A 14 -37.68 1.92 -13.61
N LEU A 15 -38.10 1.78 -12.34
CA LEU A 15 -37.24 1.42 -11.21
C LEU A 15 -36.68 0.01 -11.38
N GLY A 16 -37.50 -0.94 -11.82
CA GLY A 16 -37.08 -2.30 -12.13
C GLY A 16 -36.02 -2.33 -13.21
N VAL A 17 -36.20 -1.60 -14.32
CA VAL A 17 -35.24 -1.49 -15.41
C VAL A 17 -33.98 -0.72 -15.00
N LEU A 18 -34.09 0.34 -14.19
CA LEU A 18 -32.94 1.07 -13.62
C LEU A 18 -32.18 0.24 -12.57
N CYS A 19 -32.86 -0.65 -11.85
CA CYS A 19 -32.25 -1.60 -10.93
C CYS A 19 -31.72 -2.86 -11.64
N VAL A 20 -32.31 -3.26 -12.78
CA VAL A 20 -32.00 -4.49 -13.56
C VAL A 20 -30.96 -4.25 -14.66
N LEU A 21 -30.93 -3.10 -15.33
CA LEU A 21 -29.87 -2.77 -16.32
C LEU A 21 -28.44 -2.88 -15.74
N PRO A 22 -28.16 -2.38 -14.52
CA PRO A 22 -26.86 -2.61 -13.89
C PRO A 22 -26.64 -4.08 -13.46
N THR A 23 -27.65 -4.95 -13.42
CA THR A 23 -27.55 -6.40 -13.03
C THR A 23 -26.97 -7.31 -14.09
N SER A 24 -26.83 -6.81 -15.31
CA SER A 24 -26.01 -7.44 -16.33
C SER A 24 -24.53 -7.46 -15.94
N ALA A 25 -24.10 -6.59 -15.01
CA ALA A 25 -22.79 -6.69 -14.38
C ALA A 25 -22.83 -7.64 -13.17
N PRO A 26 -21.91 -8.62 -13.06
CA PRO A 26 -21.87 -9.61 -11.98
C PRO A 26 -21.81 -8.98 -10.58
N TYR A 27 -21.26 -7.77 -10.49
CA TYR A 27 -21.15 -7.01 -9.25
C TYR A 27 -22.49 -6.49 -8.72
N SER A 28 -23.38 -6.00 -9.59
CA SER A 28 -24.70 -5.49 -9.17
C SER A 28 -25.68 -6.63 -8.86
N ARG A 29 -25.52 -7.78 -9.53
CA ARG A 29 -26.27 -9.00 -9.21
C ARG A 29 -25.98 -9.50 -7.79
N TRP A 30 -24.71 -9.49 -7.37
CA TRP A 30 -24.34 -9.79 -5.98
C TRP A 30 -24.98 -8.80 -5.00
N LYS A 31 -24.99 -7.50 -5.31
CA LYS A 31 -25.62 -6.48 -4.44
C LYS A 31 -27.12 -6.71 -4.28
N LEU A 32 -27.86 -7.05 -5.34
CA LEU A 32 -29.28 -7.40 -5.22
C LEU A 32 -29.51 -8.69 -4.45
N LEU A 33 -28.68 -9.71 -4.64
CA LEU A 33 -28.77 -10.97 -3.89
C LEU A 33 -28.50 -10.75 -2.39
N SER A 34 -27.72 -9.74 -1.99
CA SER A 34 -27.49 -9.41 -0.58
C SER A 34 -28.72 -8.89 0.19
N LEU A 35 -29.80 -8.48 -0.50
CA LEU A 35 -31.07 -8.15 0.18
C LEU A 35 -31.82 -9.37 0.72
N VAL A 36 -31.63 -10.51 0.04
CA VAL A 36 -32.36 -11.75 0.29
C VAL A 36 -31.45 -12.85 0.83
N ASN A 37 -30.15 -12.59 0.90
CA ASN A 37 -29.20 -13.44 1.58
C ASN A 37 -29.13 -13.05 3.06
N PHE A 38 -29.31 -14.05 3.91
CA PHE A 38 -29.23 -13.95 5.37
C PHE A 38 -28.07 -14.81 5.91
N SER A 39 -27.23 -15.35 5.02
CA SER A 39 -26.30 -16.46 5.34
C SER A 39 -24.82 -16.15 5.07
N GLY A 40 -24.45 -14.89 4.79
CA GLY A 40 -23.04 -14.58 4.56
C GLY A 40 -22.69 -13.15 4.91
N SER A 41 -21.90 -12.97 5.97
CA SER A 41 -21.31 -11.68 6.33
C SER A 41 -20.60 -11.05 5.11
N PRO A 42 -21.15 -10.00 4.48
CA PRO A 42 -20.48 -9.35 3.38
C PRO A 42 -19.30 -8.57 3.97
N GLN A 43 -18.09 -8.91 3.52
CA GLN A 43 -16.87 -8.24 3.97
C GLN A 43 -16.81 -6.85 3.32
N THR A 44 -16.71 -5.82 4.16
CA THR A 44 -16.47 -4.45 3.72
C THR A 44 -15.00 -4.27 3.33
N TYR A 45 -14.72 -3.21 2.56
CA TYR A 45 -13.35 -2.74 2.33
C TYR A 45 -12.52 -2.59 3.62
N TYR A 46 -13.17 -2.19 4.72
CA TYR A 46 -12.56 -2.08 6.05
C TYR A 46 -12.19 -3.44 6.67
N ASP A 47 -13.03 -4.46 6.47
CA ASP A 47 -12.72 -5.83 6.92
C ASP A 47 -11.52 -6.41 6.15
N TYR A 48 -11.33 -5.99 4.88
CA TYR A 48 -10.18 -6.36 4.06
C TYR A 48 -8.88 -5.65 4.47
N THR A 49 -8.93 -4.36 4.79
CA THR A 49 -7.72 -3.59 5.15
C THR A 49 -7.25 -3.85 6.59
N THR A 50 -8.14 -4.27 7.49
CA THR A 50 -7.79 -4.52 8.89
C THR A 50 -7.43 -5.96 9.21
N GLY A 51 -7.66 -6.91 8.30
CA GLY A 51 -7.33 -8.33 8.51
C GLY A 51 -8.09 -9.01 9.66
N THR A 52 -9.13 -8.36 10.19
CA THR A 52 -9.90 -8.80 11.36
C THR A 52 -11.02 -9.79 11.01
N GLY A 53 -11.35 -9.95 9.72
CA GLY A 53 -12.34 -10.91 9.27
C GLY A 53 -11.79 -12.33 9.22
N ALA A 54 -12.38 -13.27 9.97
CA ALA A 54 -12.18 -14.68 9.71
C ALA A 54 -12.63 -14.97 8.26
N PRO A 55 -11.79 -15.56 7.39
CA PRO A 55 -12.20 -15.86 6.04
C PRO A 55 -13.39 -16.82 6.10
N SER A 56 -14.49 -16.42 5.46
CA SER A 56 -15.70 -17.23 5.39
C SER A 56 -15.36 -18.63 4.84
N ALA A 57 -16.19 -19.63 5.16
CA ALA A 57 -16.00 -20.99 4.64
C ALA A 57 -15.89 -21.00 3.10
N SER A 58 -16.58 -20.08 2.40
CA SER A 58 -16.48 -19.91 0.95
C SER A 58 -15.11 -19.37 0.49
N VAL A 59 -14.51 -18.43 1.21
CA VAL A 59 -13.15 -17.94 0.92
C VAL A 59 -12.13 -19.06 1.14
N LYS A 60 -12.24 -19.83 2.23
CA LYS A 60 -11.35 -20.98 2.48
C LYS A 60 -11.45 -22.04 1.38
N ALA A 61 -12.67 -22.41 0.98
CA ALA A 61 -12.88 -23.36 -0.11
C ALA A 61 -12.31 -22.84 -1.43
N ARG A 62 -12.47 -21.54 -1.71
CA ARG A 62 -11.95 -20.90 -2.92
C ARG A 62 -10.43 -20.78 -2.92
N LEU A 63 -9.80 -20.51 -1.78
CA LEU A 63 -8.35 -20.55 -1.61
C LEU A 63 -7.80 -21.92 -1.95
N GLU A 64 -8.41 -22.97 -1.42
CA GLU A 64 -8.00 -24.36 -1.70
C GLU A 64 -8.19 -24.71 -3.19
N GLN A 65 -9.28 -24.24 -3.80
CA GLN A 65 -9.48 -24.37 -5.24
C GLN A 65 -8.38 -23.66 -6.04
N ILE A 66 -8.01 -22.42 -5.69
CA ILE A 66 -6.95 -21.66 -6.37
C ILE A 66 -5.60 -22.38 -6.21
N ARG A 67 -5.29 -22.87 -5.00
CA ARG A 67 -4.06 -23.61 -4.73
C ARG A 67 -3.93 -24.85 -5.62
N ARG A 68 -5.02 -25.59 -5.81
CA ARG A 68 -5.07 -26.78 -6.68
C ARG A 68 -5.07 -26.45 -8.18
N ALA A 69 -5.73 -25.37 -8.57
CA ALA A 69 -5.86 -24.97 -9.97
C ALA A 69 -4.60 -24.31 -10.52
N TYR A 70 -3.85 -23.61 -9.67
CA TYR A 70 -2.68 -22.81 -10.06
C TYR A 70 -1.42 -23.20 -9.28
N PRO A 71 -1.04 -24.49 -9.22
CA PRO A 71 0.09 -24.91 -8.42
C PRO A 71 1.36 -24.23 -8.94
N ASN A 72 1.61 -24.22 -10.26
CA ASN A 72 2.87 -23.75 -10.83
C ASN A 72 2.85 -22.28 -11.30
N ASP A 73 1.76 -21.54 -11.04
CA ASP A 73 1.66 -20.12 -11.38
C ASP A 73 2.38 -19.30 -10.31
N PHE A 74 3.55 -18.77 -10.66
CA PHE A 74 4.38 -18.00 -9.75
C PHE A 74 3.64 -16.81 -9.13
N ALA A 75 2.92 -16.02 -9.93
CA ALA A 75 2.25 -14.82 -9.44
C ALA A 75 1.16 -15.16 -8.42
N VAL A 76 0.39 -16.23 -8.70
CA VAL A 76 -0.64 -16.71 -7.76
C VAL A 76 -0.01 -17.22 -6.46
N GLN A 77 1.02 -18.06 -6.55
CA GLN A 77 1.68 -18.62 -5.35
C GLN A 77 2.39 -17.54 -4.52
N TRP A 78 2.97 -16.53 -5.18
CA TRP A 78 3.63 -15.42 -4.53
C TRP A 78 2.66 -14.51 -3.77
N ALA A 79 1.56 -14.12 -4.40
CA ALA A 79 0.51 -13.36 -3.75
C ALA A 79 -0.14 -14.15 -2.60
N LEU A 80 -0.33 -15.47 -2.76
CA LEU A 80 -0.84 -16.34 -1.71
C LEU A 80 0.09 -16.37 -0.50
N ALA A 81 1.41 -16.51 -0.71
CA ALA A 81 2.40 -16.51 0.36
C ALA A 81 2.38 -15.22 1.19
N ILE A 82 2.23 -14.07 0.52
CA ILE A 82 2.12 -12.76 1.19
C ILE A 82 0.79 -12.64 1.92
N TRP A 83 -0.31 -13.03 1.29
CA TRP A 83 -1.65 -12.94 1.86
C TRP A 83 -1.80 -13.79 3.13
N GLU A 84 -1.33 -15.05 3.11
CA GLU A 84 -1.39 -15.95 4.26
C GLU A 84 -0.45 -15.51 5.41
N GLY A 85 0.62 -14.80 5.07
CA GLY A 85 1.58 -14.26 6.02
C GLY A 85 1.22 -12.89 6.59
N ALA A 86 0.29 -12.14 5.99
CA ALA A 86 0.14 -10.70 6.21
C ALA A 86 0.03 -10.25 7.67
N SER A 87 -0.54 -11.09 8.55
CA SER A 87 -0.70 -10.81 9.98
C SER A 87 0.58 -10.98 10.82
N ASP A 88 1.59 -11.68 10.31
CA ASP A 88 2.81 -12.02 11.05
C ASP A 88 4.05 -12.10 10.13
N LEU A 89 5.11 -11.41 10.53
CA LEU A 89 6.37 -11.34 9.79
C LEU A 89 7.07 -12.69 9.72
N GLN A 90 7.00 -13.49 10.79
CA GLN A 90 7.61 -14.81 10.83
C GLN A 90 6.88 -15.73 9.87
N ARG A 91 5.55 -15.78 9.93
CA ARG A 91 4.72 -16.52 8.98
C ARG A 91 4.95 -16.09 7.53
N THR A 92 5.02 -14.79 7.25
CA THR A 92 5.35 -14.28 5.90
C THR A 92 6.70 -14.82 5.42
N ARG A 93 7.73 -14.80 6.29
CA ARG A 93 9.06 -15.33 5.96
C ARG A 93 9.00 -16.82 5.62
N GLU A 94 8.30 -17.62 6.43
CA GLU A 94 8.14 -19.06 6.22
C GLU A 94 7.47 -19.38 4.88
N GLN A 95 6.38 -18.66 4.55
CA GLN A 95 5.70 -18.83 3.27
C GLN A 95 6.59 -18.46 2.07
N LEU A 96 7.36 -17.37 2.18
CA LEU A 96 8.31 -16.97 1.13
C LEU A 96 9.49 -17.95 1.00
N LEU A 97 9.93 -18.58 2.09
CA LEU A 97 10.97 -19.61 2.03
C LEU A 97 10.47 -20.89 1.36
N ALA A 98 9.23 -21.32 1.63
CA ALA A 98 8.61 -22.43 0.91
C ALA A 98 8.45 -22.10 -0.58
N LEU A 99 8.07 -20.86 -0.90
CA LEU A 99 7.99 -20.37 -2.28
C LEU A 99 9.36 -20.38 -2.97
N ARG A 100 10.44 -20.03 -2.25
CA ARG A 100 11.83 -20.05 -2.74
C ARG A 100 12.25 -21.46 -3.15
N GLU A 101 11.90 -22.48 -2.37
CA GLU A 101 12.20 -23.88 -2.71
C GLU A 101 11.53 -24.30 -4.03
N ARG A 102 10.31 -23.80 -4.26
CA ARG A 102 9.55 -24.10 -5.47
C ARG A 102 9.99 -23.28 -6.69
N PHE A 103 10.39 -22.03 -6.49
CA PHE A 103 10.77 -21.09 -7.55
C PHE A 103 12.16 -20.48 -7.29
N PRO A 104 13.22 -21.29 -7.26
CA PRO A 104 14.56 -20.84 -6.80
C PRO A 104 15.23 -19.84 -7.75
N HIS A 105 14.76 -19.74 -8.98
CA HIS A 105 15.31 -18.84 -10.01
C HIS A 105 14.54 -17.52 -10.14
N ARG A 106 13.60 -17.23 -9.23
CA ARG A 106 12.80 -16.00 -9.26
C ARG A 106 13.40 -14.94 -8.32
N PRO A 107 14.05 -13.87 -8.84
CA PRO A 107 14.62 -12.82 -8.00
C PRO A 107 13.57 -12.11 -7.15
N GLU A 108 12.30 -12.10 -7.58
CA GLU A 108 11.18 -11.49 -6.86
C GLU A 108 10.99 -12.09 -5.46
N VAL A 109 11.21 -13.41 -5.31
CA VAL A 109 11.09 -14.09 -4.01
C VAL A 109 12.14 -13.57 -3.03
N TYR A 110 13.39 -13.43 -3.50
CA TYR A 110 14.48 -12.88 -2.70
C TYR A 110 14.23 -11.42 -2.35
N ALA A 111 13.63 -10.65 -3.26
CA ALA A 111 13.27 -9.26 -2.98
C ALA A 111 12.20 -9.14 -1.90
N SER A 112 11.14 -9.96 -1.93
CA SER A 112 10.13 -10.00 -0.87
C SER A 112 10.71 -10.47 0.47
N LEU A 113 11.63 -11.47 0.47
CA LEU A 113 12.32 -11.90 1.69
C LEU A 113 13.14 -10.77 2.32
N LEU A 114 13.92 -10.06 1.51
CA LEU A 114 14.69 -8.89 1.95
C LEU A 114 13.78 -7.80 2.51
N ARG A 115 12.71 -7.42 1.79
CA ARG A 115 11.74 -6.40 2.24
C ARG A 115 11.02 -6.81 3.53
N ASN A 116 10.63 -8.07 3.67
CA ASN A 116 10.00 -8.58 4.89
C ASN A 116 10.95 -8.48 6.09
N GLU A 117 12.22 -8.86 5.92
CA GLU A 117 13.24 -8.76 6.96
C GLU A 117 13.49 -7.31 7.39
N MET A 118 13.42 -6.36 6.46
CA MET A 118 13.62 -4.92 6.75
C MET A 118 12.62 -4.34 7.75
N ARG A 119 11.43 -4.94 7.91
CA ARG A 119 10.41 -4.42 8.82
C ARG A 119 10.85 -4.36 10.29
N GLN A 120 11.76 -5.26 10.68
CA GLN A 120 12.24 -5.37 12.06
C GLN A 120 13.76 -5.40 12.18
N PHE A 121 14.51 -5.19 11.10
CA PHE A 121 15.96 -5.28 11.14
C PHE A 121 16.58 -4.00 11.74
N PRO A 122 17.17 -4.03 12.95
CA PRO A 122 17.90 -2.89 13.47
C PRO A 122 19.32 -2.84 12.87
N LEU A 123 19.81 -1.65 12.52
CA LEU A 123 21.16 -1.48 11.99
C LEU A 123 22.26 -1.58 13.05
N GLY A 124 21.97 -1.22 14.30
CA GLY A 124 23.00 -1.24 15.36
C GLY A 124 24.06 -0.15 15.26
N ARG A 125 23.75 1.00 14.63
CA ARG A 125 24.72 2.06 14.31
C ARG A 125 24.32 3.39 14.96
N GLU A 126 25.14 3.85 15.90
CA GLU A 126 24.98 5.15 16.56
C GLU A 126 25.10 6.32 15.58
N GLU A 127 25.85 6.13 14.49
CA GLU A 127 26.06 7.13 13.44
C GLU A 127 24.73 7.58 12.81
N ASP A 128 23.75 6.68 12.73
CA ASP A 128 22.42 6.99 12.20
C ASP A 128 21.69 8.02 13.09
N HIS A 129 21.71 7.79 14.40
CA HIS A 129 21.06 8.65 15.41
C HIS A 129 21.83 9.96 15.62
N ARG A 130 23.16 9.90 15.65
CA ARG A 130 24.03 11.10 15.72
C ARG A 130 23.83 12.04 14.54
N PHE A 131 23.51 11.51 13.36
CA PHE A 131 23.22 12.35 12.20
C PHE A 131 21.95 13.19 12.41
N THR A 132 20.90 12.61 13.00
CA THR A 132 19.63 13.30 13.26
C THR A 132 19.64 14.13 14.55
N GLY A 133 20.58 13.88 15.45
CA GLY A 133 20.58 14.43 16.81
C GLY A 133 19.60 13.71 17.73
N ASP A 134 19.24 12.47 17.38
CA ASP A 134 18.42 11.60 18.24
C ASP A 134 19.37 10.87 19.20
N ASN A 135 19.01 10.81 20.48
CA ASN A 135 19.79 10.10 21.51
C ASN A 135 19.21 8.72 21.84
N THR A 136 18.26 8.22 21.04
CA THR A 136 17.69 6.89 21.22
C THR A 136 18.79 5.82 21.10
N PRO A 137 18.93 4.92 22.10
CA PRO A 137 19.93 3.86 22.05
C PRO A 137 19.72 2.96 20.83
N SER A 138 20.78 2.76 20.06
CA SER A 138 20.71 1.88 18.91
C SER A 138 20.59 0.42 19.36
N ARG A 139 19.53 -0.26 18.92
CA ARG A 139 19.41 -1.72 19.11
C ARG A 139 20.44 -2.44 18.24
N PRO A 140 21.20 -3.41 18.78
CA PRO A 140 22.19 -4.14 17.99
C PRO A 140 21.53 -4.98 16.89
N ALA A 141 22.24 -5.15 15.78
CA ALA A 141 21.80 -6.03 14.70
C ALA A 141 21.75 -7.49 15.16
N ILE A 142 20.71 -8.22 14.75
CA ILE A 142 20.56 -9.65 15.07
C ILE A 142 21.44 -10.46 14.11
N PRO A 143 22.46 -11.21 14.58
CA PRO A 143 23.42 -11.87 13.69
C PRO A 143 22.80 -12.81 12.66
N THR A 144 21.78 -13.58 13.06
CA THR A 144 21.08 -14.50 12.14
C THR A 144 20.31 -13.76 11.05
N ALA A 145 19.74 -12.59 11.36
CA ALA A 145 19.07 -11.74 10.37
C ALA A 145 20.06 -11.13 9.39
N VAL A 146 21.23 -10.68 9.88
CA VAL A 146 22.32 -10.16 9.05
C VAL A 146 22.79 -11.22 8.04
N GLN A 147 22.98 -12.46 8.50
CA GLN A 147 23.42 -13.55 7.63
C GLN A 147 22.40 -13.87 6.54
N ARG A 148 21.10 -13.94 6.90
CA ARG A 148 20.02 -14.13 5.93
C ARG A 148 20.00 -13.03 4.88
N LEU A 149 20.14 -11.77 5.28
CA LEU A 149 20.19 -10.64 4.35
C LEU A 149 21.35 -10.74 3.37
N LEU A 150 22.56 -11.09 3.85
CA LEU A 150 23.70 -11.29 2.97
C LEU A 150 23.45 -12.42 1.96
N GLU A 151 22.96 -13.57 2.43
CA GLU A 151 22.64 -14.71 1.58
C GLU A 151 21.62 -14.34 0.49
N TRP A 152 20.49 -13.76 0.90
CA TRP A 152 19.40 -13.43 -0.02
C TRP A 152 19.78 -12.31 -0.98
N ALA A 153 20.52 -11.30 -0.52
CA ALA A 153 21.04 -10.24 -1.38
C ALA A 153 22.02 -10.80 -2.41
N GLN A 154 22.97 -11.64 -2.00
CA GLN A 154 23.93 -12.26 -2.93
C GLN A 154 23.25 -13.16 -3.95
N GLN A 155 22.18 -13.86 -3.56
CA GLN A 155 21.45 -14.70 -4.50
C GLN A 155 20.59 -13.88 -5.45
N GLY A 156 19.97 -12.80 -4.97
CA GLY A 156 19.31 -11.83 -5.84
C GLY A 156 20.26 -11.18 -6.85
N GLU A 157 21.47 -10.79 -6.42
CA GLU A 157 22.54 -10.29 -7.32
C GLU A 157 22.94 -11.31 -8.39
N ARG A 158 22.88 -12.61 -8.09
CA ARG A 158 23.19 -13.67 -9.07
C ARG A 158 22.09 -13.86 -10.09
N LEU A 159 20.83 -13.82 -9.63
CA LEU A 159 19.65 -14.01 -10.48
C LEU A 159 19.33 -12.76 -11.31
N ASP A 160 19.71 -11.59 -10.80
CA ASP A 160 19.42 -10.30 -11.41
C ASP A 160 20.62 -9.34 -11.28
N PRO A 161 21.70 -9.57 -12.07
CA PRO A 161 22.98 -8.89 -11.91
C PRO A 161 22.95 -7.40 -12.27
N GLU A 162 21.94 -6.94 -13.00
CA GLU A 162 21.79 -5.54 -13.44
C GLU A 162 20.98 -4.69 -12.45
N ASN A 163 20.45 -5.32 -11.39
CA ASN A 163 19.56 -4.67 -10.44
C ASN A 163 20.27 -4.24 -9.15
N ALA A 164 20.34 -2.92 -8.96
CA ALA A 164 20.96 -2.25 -7.83
C ALA A 164 20.28 -2.53 -6.49
N PHE A 165 19.01 -2.97 -6.47
CA PHE A 165 18.28 -3.21 -5.23
C PHE A 165 18.98 -4.25 -4.33
N PHE A 166 19.38 -5.38 -4.90
CA PHE A 166 20.03 -6.45 -4.14
C PHE A 166 21.38 -6.00 -3.56
N THR A 167 22.17 -5.28 -4.36
CA THR A 167 23.44 -4.72 -3.90
C THR A 167 23.23 -3.67 -2.81
N GLY A 168 22.20 -2.82 -2.93
CA GLY A 168 21.80 -1.88 -1.88
C GLY A 168 21.43 -2.57 -0.57
N MET A 169 20.67 -3.66 -0.62
CA MET A 169 20.34 -4.46 0.58
C MET A 169 21.60 -5.10 1.20
N ARG A 170 22.56 -5.53 0.37
CA ARG A 170 23.86 -6.03 0.84
C ARG A 170 24.66 -4.96 1.59
N VAL A 171 24.65 -3.70 1.14
CA VAL A 171 25.29 -2.57 1.83
C VAL A 171 24.80 -2.48 3.28
N ARG A 172 23.49 -2.63 3.51
CA ARG A 172 22.91 -2.60 4.85
C ARG A 172 23.48 -3.67 5.76
N ALA A 173 23.52 -4.91 5.28
CA ALA A 173 24.03 -6.03 6.07
C ALA A 173 25.53 -5.89 6.36
N LEU A 174 26.31 -5.35 5.41
CA LEU A 174 27.73 -5.02 5.62
C LEU A 174 27.91 -3.93 6.69
N LEU A 175 27.09 -2.86 6.65
CA LEU A 175 27.11 -1.81 7.68
C LEU A 175 26.72 -2.33 9.06
N ALA A 176 25.75 -3.24 9.13
CA ALA A 176 25.37 -3.90 10.39
C ALA A 176 26.52 -4.73 10.98
N GLN A 177 27.40 -5.29 10.13
CA GLN A 177 28.63 -5.98 10.53
C GLN A 177 29.83 -5.05 10.74
N ARG A 178 29.66 -3.72 10.65
CA ARG A 178 30.75 -2.73 10.68
C ARG A 178 31.83 -2.93 9.59
N ARG A 179 31.46 -3.55 8.46
CA ARG A 179 32.33 -3.75 7.29
C ARG A 179 32.21 -2.56 6.34
N ASP A 180 32.50 -1.36 6.85
CA ASP A 180 32.15 -0.10 6.18
C ASP A 180 32.87 0.10 4.84
N ALA A 181 34.13 -0.32 4.73
CA ALA A 181 34.87 -0.24 3.47
C ALA A 181 34.26 -1.13 2.37
N GLU A 182 33.76 -2.31 2.73
CA GLU A 182 33.05 -3.19 1.80
C GLU A 182 31.67 -2.64 1.46
N ALA A 183 30.99 -2.04 2.43
CA ALA A 183 29.71 -1.38 2.22
C ALA A 183 29.83 -0.23 1.20
N VAL A 184 30.87 0.61 1.31
CA VAL A 184 31.14 1.68 0.33
C VAL A 184 31.40 1.13 -1.07
N ARG A 185 32.22 0.07 -1.20
CA ARG A 185 32.46 -0.58 -2.50
C ARG A 185 31.18 -1.19 -3.10
N ALA A 186 30.37 -1.84 -2.27
CA ALA A 186 29.09 -2.37 -2.70
C ALA A 186 28.13 -1.26 -3.15
N LEU A 187 28.06 -0.14 -2.42
CA LEU A 187 27.24 1.00 -2.80
C LEU A 187 27.72 1.64 -4.11
N GLN A 188 29.04 1.74 -4.31
CA GLN A 188 29.60 2.22 -5.57
C GLN A 188 29.14 1.35 -6.74
N ARG A 189 29.25 0.02 -6.61
CA ARG A 189 28.71 -0.91 -7.60
C ARG A 189 27.21 -0.70 -7.81
N ALA A 190 26.42 -0.57 -6.74
CA ALA A 190 24.97 -0.36 -6.84
C ALA A 190 24.62 0.92 -7.60
N ALA A 191 25.40 1.99 -7.43
CA ALA A 191 25.20 3.25 -8.15
C ALA A 191 25.47 3.14 -9.66
N GLU A 192 26.37 2.25 -10.05
CA GLU A 192 26.77 2.01 -11.45
C GLU A 192 25.80 1.06 -12.19
N LEU A 193 25.04 0.24 -11.47
CA LEU A 193 24.13 -0.74 -12.07
C LEU A 193 22.97 -0.09 -12.86
N PRO A 194 22.54 -0.66 -14.00
CA PRO A 194 21.59 -0.03 -14.93
C PRO A 194 20.19 0.27 -14.37
N ARG A 195 19.71 -0.53 -13.42
CA ARG A 195 18.36 -0.35 -12.86
C ARG A 195 18.33 -0.59 -11.37
N TRP A 196 17.29 -0.07 -10.73
CA TRP A 196 16.95 -0.38 -9.35
C TRP A 196 15.50 -0.82 -9.36
N ASP A 197 15.22 -2.02 -8.87
CA ASP A 197 13.88 -2.60 -8.85
C ASP A 197 13.73 -3.51 -7.61
N ASP A 198 12.83 -3.13 -6.71
CA ASP A 198 12.48 -3.91 -5.52
C ASP A 198 11.36 -4.93 -5.79
N HIS A 199 11.00 -5.10 -7.07
CA HIS A 199 9.94 -5.96 -7.60
C HIS A 199 8.56 -5.65 -7.01
N LEU A 200 8.37 -4.43 -6.48
CA LEU A 200 7.14 -4.08 -5.79
C LEU A 200 5.95 -4.00 -6.75
N SER A 201 6.14 -3.44 -7.94
CA SER A 201 5.08 -3.34 -8.94
C SER A 201 4.59 -4.72 -9.38
N ALA A 202 5.52 -5.68 -9.52
CA ALA A 202 5.18 -7.06 -9.83
C ALA A 202 4.42 -7.73 -8.68
N GLU A 203 4.81 -7.45 -7.43
CA GLU A 203 4.10 -7.96 -6.23
C GLU A 203 2.68 -7.40 -6.15
N ALA A 204 2.51 -6.11 -6.43
CA ALA A 204 1.22 -5.44 -6.48
C ALA A 204 0.32 -6.08 -7.54
N GLU A 205 0.85 -6.27 -8.75
CA GLU A 205 0.12 -6.90 -9.84
C GLU A 205 -0.28 -8.34 -9.50
N ALA A 206 0.65 -9.14 -8.96
CA ALA A 206 0.38 -10.50 -8.51
C ALA A 206 -0.74 -10.53 -7.45
N SER A 207 -0.69 -9.61 -6.48
CA SER A 207 -1.70 -9.48 -5.44
C SER A 207 -3.07 -9.12 -6.00
N VAL A 208 -3.14 -8.15 -6.91
CA VAL A 208 -4.37 -7.77 -7.62
C VAL A 208 -4.94 -8.95 -8.40
N GLN A 209 -4.10 -9.63 -9.17
CA GLN A 209 -4.48 -10.78 -9.96
C GLN A 209 -4.98 -11.96 -9.12
N PHE A 210 -4.37 -12.21 -7.96
CA PHE A 210 -4.80 -13.20 -6.99
C PHE A 210 -6.15 -12.85 -6.37
N GLN A 211 -6.31 -11.60 -5.93
CA GLN A 211 -7.55 -11.13 -5.30
C GLN A 211 -8.74 -11.19 -6.27
N ARG A 212 -8.53 -10.84 -7.54
CA ARG A 212 -9.53 -11.01 -8.61
C ARG A 212 -9.95 -12.49 -8.76
N ARG A 213 -9.02 -13.44 -8.65
CA ARG A 213 -9.33 -14.88 -8.71
C ARG A 213 -10.05 -15.38 -7.45
N LEU A 214 -9.64 -14.87 -6.29
CA LEU A 214 -10.19 -15.23 -4.98
C LEU A 214 -11.64 -14.79 -4.85
N HIS A 215 -11.93 -13.55 -5.19
CA HIS A 215 -13.27 -12.99 -5.02
C HIS A 215 -14.15 -13.11 -6.26
N ASN A 216 -13.58 -13.48 -7.41
CA ASN A 216 -14.25 -13.39 -8.71
C ASN A 216 -14.81 -11.97 -8.97
N LEU A 217 -14.13 -10.96 -8.42
CA LEU A 217 -14.49 -9.56 -8.52
C LEU A 217 -13.48 -8.83 -9.41
N ARG A 218 -13.98 -8.02 -10.34
CA ARG A 218 -13.20 -7.01 -11.07
C ARG A 218 -13.66 -5.65 -10.58
N SER A 219 -12.93 -5.06 -9.64
CA SER A 219 -13.21 -3.71 -9.14
C SER A 219 -11.93 -2.89 -9.20
N GLY A 220 -11.96 -1.77 -9.94
CA GLY A 220 -10.85 -0.83 -9.99
C GLY A 220 -10.49 -0.26 -8.62
N ASP A 221 -11.48 -0.18 -7.71
CA ASP A 221 -11.27 0.29 -6.34
C ASP A 221 -10.44 -0.71 -5.51
N LEU A 222 -10.67 -2.01 -5.71
CA LEU A 222 -9.87 -3.07 -5.08
C LEU A 222 -8.44 -3.06 -5.62
N ASP A 223 -8.29 -2.86 -6.93
CA ASP A 223 -6.97 -2.78 -7.56
C ASP A 223 -6.17 -1.58 -7.01
N LEU A 224 -6.83 -0.42 -6.90
CA LEU A 224 -6.23 0.79 -6.33
C LEU A 224 -5.82 0.57 -4.88
N ALA A 225 -6.69 0.03 -4.05
CA ALA A 225 -6.40 -0.20 -2.64
C ALA A 225 -5.29 -1.22 -2.38
N LEU A 226 -5.25 -2.31 -3.15
CA LEU A 226 -4.19 -3.30 -3.04
C LEU A 226 -2.84 -2.72 -3.45
N SER A 227 -2.83 -1.82 -4.44
CA SER A 227 -1.59 -1.14 -4.85
C SER A 227 -1.09 -0.12 -3.82
N THR A 228 -1.96 0.44 -2.98
CA THR A 228 -1.60 1.46 -1.98
C THR A 228 -1.32 0.90 -0.58
N THR A 229 -1.67 -0.35 -0.30
CA THR A 229 -1.49 -1.00 1.02
C THR A 229 -0.14 -1.69 1.20
N ILE A 230 0.68 -1.74 0.14
CA ILE A 230 2.00 -2.38 0.23
C ILE A 230 2.91 -1.55 1.14
N LEU A 231 3.41 -2.17 2.21
CA LEU A 231 4.34 -1.50 3.13
C LEU A 231 5.73 -1.35 2.49
N PHE A 232 6.38 -0.21 2.76
CA PHE A 232 7.70 0.15 2.21
C PHE A 232 8.81 0.25 3.28
N PRO A 233 9.00 -0.78 4.12
CA PRO A 233 9.92 -0.73 5.26
C PRO A 233 11.37 -0.47 4.83
N HIS A 234 11.78 -0.99 3.68
CA HIS A 234 13.14 -0.84 3.15
C HIS A 234 13.47 0.62 2.77
N TYR A 235 12.50 1.47 2.48
CA TYR A 235 12.79 2.87 2.17
C TYR A 235 13.26 3.70 3.36
N ALA A 236 12.76 3.42 4.57
CA ALA A 236 13.31 4.01 5.78
C ALA A 236 14.78 3.58 5.97
N THR A 237 15.07 2.32 5.62
CA THR A 237 16.41 1.74 5.76
C THR A 237 17.46 2.35 4.84
N GLU A 238 17.08 2.73 3.62
CA GLU A 238 17.97 3.41 2.67
C GLU A 238 18.44 4.77 3.21
N ARG A 239 17.55 5.51 3.89
CA ARG A 239 17.91 6.79 4.52
C ARG A 239 18.92 6.58 5.65
N SER A 240 18.79 5.53 6.45
CA SER A 240 19.76 5.20 7.49
C SER A 240 21.14 4.88 6.90
N ILE A 241 21.20 4.12 5.78
CA ILE A 241 22.47 3.84 5.07
C ILE A 241 23.13 5.16 4.67
N ALA A 242 22.36 6.09 4.09
CA ALA A 242 22.87 7.39 3.68
C ALA A 242 23.42 8.20 4.87
N ARG A 243 22.72 8.21 6.00
CA ARG A 243 23.17 8.95 7.19
C ARG A 243 24.45 8.38 7.78
N ILE A 244 24.57 7.06 7.90
CA ILE A 244 25.79 6.38 8.39
C ILE A 244 26.97 6.69 7.48
N LEU A 245 26.80 6.53 6.17
CA LEU A 245 27.88 6.76 5.21
C LEU A 245 28.26 8.24 5.08
N THR A 246 27.29 9.16 5.18
CA THR A 246 27.59 10.60 5.25
C THR A 246 28.31 10.95 6.54
N PHE A 247 27.95 10.36 7.68
CA PHE A 247 28.67 10.56 8.94
C PHE A 247 30.13 10.12 8.78
N ARG A 248 30.37 8.97 8.14
CA ARG A 248 31.73 8.51 7.83
C ARG A 248 32.48 9.47 6.89
N ALA A 249 31.83 9.99 5.86
CA ALA A 249 32.42 11.01 4.99
C ALA A 249 32.81 12.27 5.78
N TRP A 250 31.96 12.70 6.72
CA TRP A 250 32.23 13.83 7.58
C TRP A 250 33.43 13.60 8.53
N GLU A 251 33.62 12.39 9.06
CA GLU A 251 34.82 12.06 9.83
C GLU A 251 36.09 12.19 8.98
N LEU A 252 36.05 11.73 7.72
CA LEU A 252 37.16 11.84 6.78
C LEU A 252 37.46 13.32 6.42
N GLU A 253 36.43 14.15 6.25
CA GLU A 253 36.59 15.61 6.07
C GLU A 253 37.35 16.24 7.25
N ARG A 254 37.00 15.86 8.48
CA ARG A 254 37.70 16.36 9.69
C ARG A 254 39.14 15.91 9.79
N GLN A 255 39.48 14.79 9.16
CA GLN A 255 40.86 14.29 9.06
C GLN A 255 41.62 14.90 7.87
N GLY A 256 41.02 15.84 7.13
CA GLY A 256 41.61 16.43 5.93
C GLY A 256 41.54 15.55 4.68
N LYS A 257 40.89 14.38 4.76
CA LYS A 257 40.75 13.40 3.66
C LYS A 257 39.57 13.72 2.75
N TYR A 258 39.51 14.94 2.23
CA TYR A 258 38.37 15.45 1.46
C TYR A 258 38.06 14.62 0.20
N ARG A 259 39.06 14.13 -0.51
CA ARG A 259 38.84 13.31 -1.73
C ARG A 259 38.10 12.01 -1.42
N GLU A 260 38.49 11.32 -0.35
CA GLU A 260 37.85 10.07 0.08
C GLU A 260 36.42 10.31 0.57
N ALA A 261 36.22 11.38 1.35
CA ALA A 261 34.89 11.78 1.81
C ALA A 261 33.95 12.11 0.63
N LEU A 262 34.46 12.89 -0.33
CA LEU A 262 33.71 13.31 -1.51
C LEU A 262 33.34 12.11 -2.39
N ALA A 263 34.22 11.11 -2.50
CA ALA A 263 33.91 9.88 -3.21
C ALA A 263 32.68 9.16 -2.61
N ILE A 264 32.61 9.05 -1.27
CA ILE A 264 31.45 8.45 -0.59
C ILE A 264 30.16 9.25 -0.87
N ARG A 265 30.21 10.57 -0.73
CA ARG A 265 29.04 11.44 -0.96
C ARG A 265 28.56 11.39 -2.41
N ARG A 266 29.46 11.39 -3.38
CA ARG A 266 29.11 11.27 -4.81
C ARG A 266 28.47 9.93 -5.12
N VAL A 267 28.98 8.84 -4.54
CA VAL A 267 28.40 7.50 -4.70
C VAL A 267 26.99 7.46 -4.11
N LEU A 268 26.76 8.02 -2.93
CA LEU A 268 25.41 8.14 -2.33
C LEU A 268 24.46 8.94 -3.22
N ALA A 269 24.89 10.09 -3.73
CA ALA A 269 24.06 10.92 -4.58
C ALA A 269 23.71 10.22 -5.90
N ARG A 270 24.66 9.51 -6.53
CA ARG A 270 24.41 8.69 -7.73
C ARG A 270 23.47 7.51 -7.46
N TYR A 271 23.62 6.85 -6.33
CA TYR A 271 22.67 5.81 -5.92
C TYR A 271 21.27 6.41 -5.70
N GLY A 272 21.16 7.56 -5.07
CA GLY A 272 19.91 8.32 -4.95
C GLY A 272 19.30 8.68 -6.31
N GLN A 273 20.12 9.11 -7.29
CA GLN A 273 19.67 9.35 -8.66
C GLN A 273 19.03 8.10 -9.29
N ARG A 274 19.63 6.91 -9.08
CA ARG A 274 19.07 5.64 -9.56
C ARG A 274 17.69 5.34 -8.95
N LEU A 275 17.50 5.65 -7.67
CA LEU A 275 16.19 5.56 -7.04
C LEU A 275 15.20 6.56 -7.66
N THR A 276 15.61 7.79 -7.96
CA THR A 276 14.71 8.80 -8.57
C THR A 276 14.24 8.46 -9.99
N ALA A 277 14.96 7.60 -10.71
CA ALA A 277 14.61 7.22 -12.09
C ALA A 277 13.43 6.23 -12.20
N GLY A 278 12.82 5.83 -11.09
CA GLY A 278 11.72 4.85 -11.09
C GLY A 278 10.33 5.44 -11.19
N GLY A 279 9.34 4.59 -11.48
CA GLY A 279 7.93 4.96 -11.57
C GLY A 279 7.17 5.07 -10.23
N ASN A 280 7.82 4.87 -9.08
CA ASN A 280 7.16 4.91 -7.76
C ASN A 280 7.51 6.20 -7.01
N ILE A 281 6.49 6.97 -6.61
CA ILE A 281 6.64 8.26 -5.89
C ILE A 281 7.49 8.12 -4.62
N LEU A 282 7.25 7.09 -3.81
CA LEU A 282 7.99 6.90 -2.56
C LEU A 282 9.46 6.58 -2.80
N ARG A 283 9.75 5.74 -3.80
CA ARG A 283 11.11 5.48 -4.26
C ARG A 283 11.81 6.77 -4.67
N THR A 284 11.11 7.63 -5.42
CA THR A 284 11.63 8.93 -5.86
C THR A 284 11.90 9.86 -4.68
N LEU A 285 10.99 9.95 -3.71
CA LEU A 285 11.20 10.74 -2.49
C LEU A 285 12.38 10.24 -1.66
N VAL A 286 12.61 8.92 -1.62
CA VAL A 286 13.76 8.34 -0.93
C VAL A 286 15.05 8.66 -1.68
N GLY A 287 15.06 8.55 -3.01
CA GLY A 287 16.19 8.99 -3.84
C GLY A 287 16.56 10.47 -3.61
N VAL A 288 15.55 11.34 -3.56
CA VAL A 288 15.71 12.76 -3.19
C VAL A 288 16.34 12.91 -1.80
N ALA A 289 15.82 12.18 -0.81
CA ALA A 289 16.35 12.23 0.56
C ALA A 289 17.81 11.76 0.63
N LEU A 290 18.19 10.71 -0.11
CA LEU A 290 19.57 10.21 -0.19
C LEU A 290 20.54 11.29 -0.69
N ILE A 291 20.15 11.97 -1.78
CA ILE A 291 20.94 13.07 -2.35
C ILE A 291 21.09 14.22 -1.35
N GLN A 292 19.98 14.62 -0.71
CA GLN A 292 20.01 15.69 0.29
C GLN A 292 20.87 15.32 1.49
N ILE A 293 20.77 14.09 1.99
CA ILE A 293 21.61 13.57 3.08
C ILE A 293 23.08 13.57 2.66
N ALA A 294 23.41 13.15 1.43
CA ALA A 294 24.77 13.17 0.90
C ALA A 294 25.39 14.58 0.86
N ALA A 295 24.57 15.62 0.70
CA ALA A 295 25.00 17.02 0.69
C ALA A 295 24.87 17.73 2.06
N THR A 296 24.43 17.04 3.11
CA THR A 296 24.19 17.65 4.43
C THR A 296 25.15 17.06 5.47
N PRO A 297 26.00 17.87 6.12
CA PRO A 297 26.79 17.43 7.27
C PRO A 297 25.91 16.97 8.45
N PRO A 298 26.39 16.04 9.30
CA PRO A 298 25.71 15.65 10.55
C PRO A 298 25.33 16.85 11.43
N ARG A 299 24.33 16.69 12.30
CA ARG A 299 23.88 17.78 13.17
C ARG A 299 24.84 17.93 14.34
N THR A 300 25.72 18.95 14.28
CA THR A 300 26.64 19.30 15.38
C THR A 300 26.20 20.53 16.16
N ASP A 301 25.34 21.35 15.57
CA ASP A 301 24.79 22.59 16.14
C ASP A 301 23.27 22.54 15.94
N GLU A 302 22.52 22.66 17.03
CA GLU A 302 21.06 22.56 17.01
C GLU A 302 20.40 23.73 16.30
N THR A 303 21.08 24.88 16.20
CA THR A 303 20.53 26.14 15.67
C THR A 303 20.49 26.17 14.14
N LEU A 304 21.30 25.34 13.47
CA LEU A 304 21.43 25.37 12.02
C LEU A 304 20.37 24.51 11.33
N THR A 305 19.65 25.14 10.41
CA THR A 305 18.74 24.44 9.50
C THR A 305 19.50 23.50 8.56
N ALA A 306 18.80 22.51 7.97
CA ALA A 306 19.40 21.62 6.98
C ALA A 306 19.96 22.39 5.77
N ALA A 307 19.25 23.42 5.29
CA ALA A 307 19.69 24.26 4.18
C ALA A 307 21.00 25.02 4.49
N GLN A 308 21.12 25.60 5.68
CA GLN A 308 22.37 26.26 6.11
C GLN A 308 23.53 25.26 6.21
N ARG A 309 23.27 24.04 6.69
CA ARG A 309 24.29 22.97 6.73
C ARG A 309 24.72 22.54 5.33
N GLN A 310 23.80 22.45 4.37
CA GLN A 310 24.12 22.19 2.97
C GLN A 310 24.98 23.31 2.36
N GLN A 311 24.63 24.58 2.59
CA GLN A 311 25.44 25.72 2.15
C GLN A 311 26.86 25.67 2.72
N ARG A 312 27.01 25.32 4.01
CA ARG A 312 28.33 25.15 4.63
C ARG A 312 29.14 24.03 3.97
N PHE A 313 28.51 22.92 3.60
CA PHE A 313 29.17 21.84 2.86
C PHE A 313 29.65 22.30 1.48
N LEU A 314 28.79 22.98 0.71
CA LEU A 314 29.17 23.50 -0.61
C LEU A 314 30.33 24.51 -0.51
N ALA A 315 30.26 25.44 0.45
CA ALA A 315 31.34 26.40 0.70
C ALA A 315 32.63 25.71 1.21
N ALA A 316 32.52 24.57 1.90
CA ALA A 316 33.69 23.78 2.28
C ALA A 316 34.32 23.11 1.05
N LEU A 317 33.53 22.59 0.10
CA LEU A 317 34.07 22.03 -1.14
C LEU A 317 34.83 23.09 -1.95
N GLU A 318 34.24 24.28 -2.12
CA GLU A 318 34.87 25.39 -2.86
C GLU A 318 36.19 25.82 -2.21
N ARG A 319 36.21 26.00 -0.87
CA ARG A 319 37.45 26.35 -0.15
C ARG A 319 38.56 25.30 -0.23
N ASN A 320 38.22 24.04 -0.51
CA ASN A 320 39.17 22.94 -0.61
C ASN A 320 39.51 22.58 -2.08
N GLY A 321 39.14 23.42 -3.05
CA GLY A 321 39.48 23.22 -4.47
C GLY A 321 38.63 22.17 -5.19
N PHE A 322 37.39 21.95 -4.75
CA PHE A 322 36.41 21.05 -5.37
C PHE A 322 35.23 21.82 -5.98
N GLU A 323 35.52 22.89 -6.73
CA GLU A 323 34.50 23.79 -7.30
C GLU A 323 33.59 23.08 -8.30
N ASN A 324 34.12 22.11 -9.05
CA ASN A 324 33.33 21.31 -9.99
C ASN A 324 32.28 20.46 -9.26
N GLU A 325 32.68 19.79 -8.18
CA GLU A 325 31.77 18.99 -7.37
C GLU A 325 30.78 19.86 -6.58
N ALA A 326 31.20 21.02 -6.09
CA ALA A 326 30.28 21.98 -5.47
C ALA A 326 29.19 22.43 -6.45
N ARG A 327 29.56 22.78 -7.70
CA ARG A 327 28.60 23.12 -8.76
C ARG A 327 27.67 21.95 -9.09
N TRP A 328 28.20 20.73 -9.19
CA TRP A 328 27.40 19.54 -9.45
C TRP A 328 26.39 19.27 -8.33
N PHE A 329 26.80 19.32 -7.06
CA PHE A 329 25.89 19.14 -5.93
C PHE A 329 24.82 20.24 -5.87
N ARG A 330 25.17 21.49 -6.20
CA ARG A 330 24.20 22.59 -6.26
C ARG A 330 23.10 22.33 -7.30
N ALA A 331 23.49 21.98 -8.53
CA ALA A 331 22.56 21.63 -9.59
C ALA A 331 21.68 20.42 -9.21
N GLU A 332 22.27 19.42 -8.56
CA GLU A 332 21.56 18.24 -8.13
C GLU A 332 20.55 18.55 -7.00
N LEU A 333 20.92 19.41 -6.04
CA LEU A 333 20.01 19.88 -4.98
C LEU A 333 18.84 20.67 -5.57
N GLU A 334 19.09 21.58 -6.51
CA GLU A 334 18.04 22.31 -7.23
C GLU A 334 17.10 21.36 -7.96
N ARG A 335 17.62 20.36 -8.69
CA ARG A 335 16.83 19.31 -9.35
C ARG A 335 15.94 18.57 -8.34
N THR A 336 16.49 18.19 -7.18
CA THR A 336 15.70 17.47 -6.17
C THR A 336 14.63 18.34 -5.51
N GLU A 337 14.88 19.65 -5.38
CA GLU A 337 13.88 20.61 -4.88
C GLU A 337 12.72 20.75 -5.86
N THR A 338 13.00 20.82 -7.17
CA THR A 338 11.97 20.81 -8.20
C THR A 338 11.11 19.55 -8.09
N ILE A 339 11.73 18.35 -8.05
CA ILE A 339 11.01 17.07 -7.89
C ILE A 339 10.15 17.08 -6.63
N ARG A 340 10.71 17.48 -5.50
CA ARG A 340 10.00 17.54 -4.22
C ARG A 340 8.80 18.47 -4.30
N SER A 341 8.96 19.67 -4.84
CA SER A 341 7.88 20.65 -4.96
C SER A 341 6.77 20.20 -5.91
N THR A 342 7.12 19.54 -7.03
CA THR A 342 6.13 18.94 -7.95
C THR A 342 5.35 17.84 -7.24
N LEU A 343 6.02 16.95 -6.51
CA LEU A 343 5.36 15.90 -5.74
C LEU A 343 4.50 16.47 -4.60
N GLN A 344 4.98 17.49 -3.88
CA GLN A 344 4.21 18.16 -2.83
C GLN A 344 2.96 18.85 -3.38
N LYS A 345 2.99 19.37 -4.61
CA LYS A 345 1.80 19.94 -5.26
C LYS A 345 0.85 18.86 -5.78
N ALA A 346 1.40 17.76 -6.29
CA ALA A 346 0.60 16.65 -6.83
C ALA A 346 -0.02 15.76 -5.76
N THR A 347 0.59 15.64 -4.58
CA THR A 347 0.15 14.71 -3.52
C THR A 347 -1.21 15.11 -2.93
N PRO A 348 -1.48 16.38 -2.55
CA PRO A 348 -2.80 16.80 -2.11
C PRO A 348 -3.84 16.60 -3.23
N ALA A 349 -3.53 16.94 -4.47
CA ALA A 349 -4.47 16.70 -5.58
C ALA A 349 -4.80 15.20 -5.73
N LEU A 350 -3.79 14.32 -5.69
CA LEU A 350 -4.00 12.87 -5.74
C LEU A 350 -4.79 12.38 -4.52
N TYR A 351 -4.41 12.82 -3.32
CA TYR A 351 -5.02 12.34 -2.08
C TYR A 351 -6.41 12.91 -1.86
N ASP A 352 -6.56 14.23 -1.90
CA ASP A 352 -7.80 14.95 -1.61
C ASP A 352 -8.82 14.89 -2.75
N GLU A 353 -8.39 14.84 -4.02
CA GLU A 353 -9.34 14.82 -5.16
C GLU A 353 -9.63 13.42 -5.71
N GLN A 354 -8.68 12.48 -5.60
CA GLN A 354 -8.82 11.14 -6.16
C GLN A 354 -8.99 10.06 -5.09
N ILE A 355 -8.09 9.98 -4.12
CA ILE A 355 -8.06 8.86 -3.15
C ILE A 355 -9.12 9.03 -2.06
N MET A 356 -9.21 10.16 -1.37
CA MET A 356 -10.16 10.41 -0.28
C MET A 356 -11.62 10.44 -0.76
N PRO A 357 -11.95 11.03 -1.93
CA PRO A 357 -13.31 11.00 -2.43
C PRO A 357 -13.70 9.62 -2.95
N ALA A 358 -12.78 8.74 -3.32
CA ALA A 358 -13.12 7.44 -3.88
C ALA A 358 -13.92 6.56 -2.89
N PRO A 359 -13.48 6.34 -1.63
CA PRO A 359 -14.29 5.68 -0.61
C PRO A 359 -15.61 6.43 -0.35
N ARG A 360 -15.60 7.77 -0.25
CA ARG A 360 -16.83 8.54 -0.02
C ARG A 360 -17.85 8.39 -1.16
N ARG A 361 -17.39 8.44 -2.42
CA ARG A 361 -18.21 8.22 -3.61
C ARG A 361 -18.70 6.79 -3.67
N TYR A 362 -17.83 5.81 -3.40
CA TYR A 362 -18.15 4.39 -3.37
C TYR A 362 -19.19 4.06 -2.29
N TYR A 363 -18.93 4.46 -1.04
CA TYR A 363 -19.85 4.26 0.08
C TYR A 363 -21.13 5.09 -0.07
N GLY A 364 -21.05 6.31 -0.60
CA GLY A 364 -22.21 7.13 -0.93
C GLY A 364 -23.11 6.47 -1.97
N GLN A 365 -22.53 5.97 -3.07
CA GLN A 365 -23.26 5.22 -4.10
C GLN A 365 -23.87 3.94 -3.54
N LEU A 366 -23.15 3.21 -2.69
CA LEU A 366 -23.67 2.02 -2.02
C LEU A 366 -24.82 2.36 -1.07
N LEU A 367 -24.68 3.41 -0.26
CA LEU A 367 -25.73 3.87 0.65
C LEU A 367 -26.98 4.31 -0.12
N SER A 368 -26.81 5.06 -1.22
CA SER A 368 -27.91 5.43 -2.10
C SER A 368 -28.56 4.21 -2.74
N LEU A 369 -27.78 3.24 -3.21
CA LEU A 369 -28.29 2.01 -3.81
C LEU A 369 -29.08 1.18 -2.79
N PHE A 370 -28.52 0.96 -1.58
CA PHE A 370 -29.20 0.23 -0.52
C PHE A 370 -30.43 0.97 0.00
N GLY A 371 -30.38 2.30 0.10
CA GLY A 371 -31.53 3.14 0.44
C GLY A 371 -32.65 3.04 -0.60
N LEU A 372 -32.32 3.12 -1.89
CA LEU A 372 -33.28 2.92 -2.99
C LEU A 372 -33.86 1.52 -2.99
N MET A 373 -33.05 0.51 -2.70
CA MET A 373 -33.49 -0.88 -2.60
C MET A 373 -34.43 -1.11 -1.41
N GLY A 374 -34.11 -0.56 -0.24
CA GLY A 374 -35.00 -0.59 0.94
C GLY A 374 -36.32 0.13 0.68
N LEU A 375 -36.27 1.32 0.05
CA LEU A 375 -37.46 2.08 -0.33
C LEU A 375 -38.32 1.31 -1.35
N SER A 376 -37.70 0.65 -2.32
CA SER A 376 -38.40 -0.19 -3.31
C SER A 376 -39.10 -1.39 -2.66
N ALA A 377 -38.43 -2.04 -1.69
CA ALA A 377 -39.03 -3.14 -0.93
C ALA A 377 -40.25 -2.66 -0.13
N ILE A 378 -40.12 -1.53 0.57
CA ILE A 378 -41.23 -0.91 1.31
C ILE A 378 -42.42 -0.62 0.39
N LEU A 379 -42.18 0.04 -0.75
CA LEU A 379 -43.22 0.35 -1.72
C LEU A 379 -43.87 -0.91 -2.30
N GLY A 380 -43.09 -1.97 -2.54
CA GLY A 380 -43.60 -3.26 -3.01
C GLY A 380 -44.53 -3.93 -2.01
N VAL A 381 -44.16 -3.96 -0.72
CA VAL A 381 -45.02 -4.52 0.33
C VAL A 381 -46.27 -3.67 0.54
N GLN A 382 -46.17 -2.34 0.47
CA GLN A 382 -47.34 -1.45 0.54
C GLN A 382 -48.31 -1.69 -0.61
N TRP A 383 -47.80 -1.81 -1.84
CA TRP A 383 -48.62 -2.12 -3.01
C TRP A 383 -49.33 -3.46 -2.87
N LEU A 384 -48.61 -4.51 -2.43
CA LEU A 384 -49.17 -5.83 -2.20
C LEU A 384 -50.27 -5.81 -1.12
N THR A 385 -50.05 -5.05 -0.04
CA THR A 385 -51.01 -4.90 1.06
C THR A 385 -52.29 -4.20 0.58
N LEU A 386 -52.16 -3.12 -0.19
CA LEU A 386 -53.30 -2.42 -0.80
C LEU A 386 -54.06 -3.31 -1.78
N TRP A 387 -53.35 -4.07 -2.60
CA TRP A 387 -53.94 -5.01 -3.55
C TRP A 387 -54.72 -6.13 -2.83
N LEU A 388 -54.15 -6.73 -1.78
CA LEU A 388 -54.82 -7.72 -0.95
C LEU A 388 -56.03 -7.14 -0.24
N ALA A 389 -55.90 -5.94 0.34
CA ALA A 389 -57.00 -5.27 1.03
C ALA A 389 -58.17 -4.96 0.10
N GLN A 390 -57.88 -4.51 -1.12
CA GLN A 390 -58.91 -4.27 -2.14
C GLN A 390 -59.61 -5.58 -2.53
N ARG A 391 -58.85 -6.67 -2.69
CA ARG A 391 -59.40 -7.99 -3.04
C ARG A 391 -60.25 -8.60 -1.92
N MET A 392 -59.90 -8.32 -0.67
CA MET A 392 -60.58 -8.81 0.54
C MET A 392 -61.64 -7.84 1.08
N GLN A 393 -61.87 -6.69 0.42
CA GLN A 393 -62.81 -5.65 0.86
C GLN A 393 -62.61 -5.18 2.31
N LEU A 394 -61.35 -5.06 2.74
CA LEU A 394 -61.01 -4.64 4.10
C LEU A 394 -61.39 -3.17 4.34
N GLY A 395 -61.86 -2.87 5.57
CA GLY A 395 -62.13 -1.50 6.01
C GLY A 395 -60.87 -0.65 6.12
N THR A 396 -61.02 0.67 6.03
CA THR A 396 -59.90 1.65 6.02
C THR A 396 -58.94 1.50 7.22
N ALA A 397 -59.47 1.26 8.42
CA ALA A 397 -58.65 1.05 9.61
C ALA A 397 -57.74 -0.19 9.49
N SER A 398 -58.25 -1.29 8.93
CA SER A 398 -57.48 -2.52 8.68
C SER A 398 -56.40 -2.31 7.62
N VAL A 399 -56.67 -1.47 6.60
CA VAL A 399 -55.67 -1.11 5.58
C VAL A 399 -54.52 -0.30 6.19
N VAL A 400 -54.84 0.70 7.01
CA VAL A 400 -53.82 1.53 7.69
C VAL A 400 -52.96 0.66 8.61
N LEU A 401 -53.57 -0.22 9.40
CA LEU A 401 -52.84 -1.14 10.27
C LEU A 401 -51.96 -2.11 9.47
N GLY A 402 -52.48 -2.66 8.37
CA GLY A 402 -51.71 -3.54 7.48
C GLY A 402 -50.50 -2.84 6.87
N LEU A 403 -50.64 -1.58 6.45
CA LEU A 403 -49.54 -0.77 5.92
C LEU A 403 -48.45 -0.49 6.97
N LEU A 404 -48.84 -0.23 8.22
CA LEU A 404 -47.88 -0.03 9.33
C LEU A 404 -47.11 -1.32 9.62
N ILE A 405 -47.79 -2.46 9.70
CA ILE A 405 -47.16 -3.78 9.91
C ILE A 405 -46.21 -4.12 8.76
N ALA A 406 -46.65 -3.90 7.52
CA ALA A 406 -45.83 -4.07 6.32
C ALA A 406 -44.55 -3.23 6.35
N TRP A 407 -44.67 -1.96 6.73
CA TRP A 407 -43.53 -1.04 6.79
C TRP A 407 -42.52 -1.46 7.87
N LEU A 408 -43.01 -1.83 9.05
CA LEU A 408 -42.18 -2.27 10.16
C LEU A 408 -41.47 -3.59 9.81
N THR A 409 -42.19 -4.53 9.19
CA THR A 409 -41.64 -5.82 8.74
C THR A 409 -40.56 -5.62 7.67
N ALA A 410 -40.81 -4.78 6.65
CA ALA A 410 -39.84 -4.50 5.60
C ALA A 410 -38.57 -3.81 6.14
N SER A 411 -38.74 -2.89 7.08
CA SER A 411 -37.62 -2.22 7.75
C SER A 411 -36.79 -3.21 8.59
N LEU A 412 -37.46 -4.08 9.35
CA LEU A 412 -36.80 -5.10 10.16
C LEU A 412 -36.06 -6.12 9.29
N LEU A 413 -36.68 -6.58 8.19
CA LEU A 413 -36.04 -7.46 7.21
C LEU A 413 -34.82 -6.82 6.57
N PHE A 414 -34.89 -5.54 6.22
CA PHE A 414 -33.73 -4.82 5.68
C PHE A 414 -32.61 -4.71 6.71
N ILE A 415 -32.92 -4.29 7.95
CA ILE A 415 -31.93 -4.17 9.04
C ILE A 415 -31.23 -5.51 9.33
N LEU A 416 -32.01 -6.61 9.32
CA LEU A 416 -31.51 -7.95 9.59
C LEU A 416 -30.88 -8.64 8.37
N SER A 417 -31.00 -8.06 7.17
CA SER A 417 -30.37 -8.59 5.95
C SER A 417 -28.87 -8.33 5.90
N ASP A 418 -28.15 -9.06 5.04
CA ASP A 418 -26.73 -8.81 4.76
C ASP A 418 -26.51 -7.37 4.27
N ALA A 419 -27.46 -6.79 3.53
CA ALA A 419 -27.42 -5.40 3.08
C ALA A 419 -27.50 -4.39 4.25
N GLY A 420 -28.39 -4.61 5.22
CA GLY A 420 -28.48 -3.78 6.43
C GLY A 420 -27.23 -3.87 7.30
N ALA A 421 -26.70 -5.09 7.48
CA ALA A 421 -25.45 -5.33 8.20
C ALA A 421 -24.24 -4.68 7.49
N LEU A 422 -24.21 -4.72 6.16
CA LEU A 422 -23.18 -4.05 5.36
C LEU A 422 -23.28 -2.52 5.49
N MET A 423 -24.50 -1.97 5.41
CA MET A 423 -24.74 -0.53 5.58
C MET A 423 -24.28 -0.06 6.96
N GLY A 424 -24.60 -0.81 8.03
CA GLY A 424 -24.13 -0.52 9.38
C GLY A 424 -22.60 -0.52 9.50
N ARG A 425 -21.93 -1.51 8.90
CA ARG A 425 -20.46 -1.57 8.86
C ARG A 425 -19.84 -0.46 8.02
N MET A 426 -20.46 -0.09 6.90
CA MET A 426 -20.02 1.04 6.08
C MET A 426 -20.09 2.35 6.88
N VAL A 427 -21.21 2.60 7.56
CA VAL A 427 -21.35 3.78 8.45
C VAL A 427 -20.31 3.76 9.56
N ALA A 428 -20.06 2.61 10.20
CA ALA A 428 -19.01 2.48 11.19
C ALA A 428 -17.62 2.79 10.60
N SER A 429 -17.30 2.23 9.43
CA SER A 429 -16.02 2.47 8.75
C SER A 429 -15.82 3.94 8.33
N MET A 430 -16.90 4.62 7.91
CA MET A 430 -16.85 6.05 7.59
C MET A 430 -16.58 6.89 8.84
N ARG A 431 -17.23 6.58 9.98
CA ARG A 431 -16.96 7.26 11.26
C ARG A 431 -15.53 7.04 11.73
N THR A 432 -15.00 5.82 11.60
CA THR A 432 -13.60 5.56 11.94
C THR A 432 -12.64 6.30 11.01
N ALA A 433 -12.94 6.38 9.72
CA ALA A 433 -12.13 7.14 8.76
C ALA A 433 -12.18 8.66 8.98
N GLU A 434 -13.23 9.20 9.62
CA GLU A 434 -13.29 10.62 10.02
C GLU A 434 -12.52 10.92 11.31
N GLN A 435 -12.21 9.90 12.11
CA GLN A 435 -11.47 10.03 13.36
C GLN A 435 -9.95 9.84 13.19
N LEU A 436 -9.53 9.27 12.07
CA LEU A 436 -8.12 9.12 11.65
C LEU A 436 -7.71 10.32 10.79
#